data_AF-A0A958IEZ2-F1
#
_entry.id   AF-A0A958IEZ2-F1
#
_cell.length_a   1.000
_cell.length_b   1.000
_cell.length_c   1.000
_cell.angle_alpha   90.00
_cell.angle_beta   90.00
_cell.angle_gamma   90.00
#
_symmetry.space_group_name_H-M   'P 1'
#
loop_
_entity.id
_entity.type
_entity.pdbx_description
1 polymer ?
#
loop_
_entity_poly.entity_id
_entity_poly.type
_entity_poly.pdbx_seq_one_letter_code
_entity_poly.pdbx_strand_id
1 'polypeptide(L)' 'DTWKPDEYYLYFRVLETEDDYFKYYRRRHAFWRMYGLGLGDDVLRKIYYKNALKVIPGIDKSLFPSD' A
#
# COMPACT_ATOMS: atom_id res chain seq x y z
N ASP A 1 12.20 10.53 -9.04
CA ASP A 1 11.28 11.00 -7.99
C ASP A 1 12.01 11.57 -6.81
N THR A 2 11.38 12.49 -6.08
CA THR A 2 11.89 13.02 -4.81
C THR A 2 11.10 12.39 -3.69
N TRP A 3 11.78 11.63 -2.84
CA TRP A 3 11.19 11.03 -1.64
C TRP A 3 10.97 12.11 -0.58
N LYS A 4 9.76 12.16 -0.02
CA LYS A 4 9.43 12.98 1.14
C LYS A 4 8.70 12.13 2.18
N PRO A 5 9.19 12.05 3.44
CA PRO A 5 8.53 11.29 4.50
C PRO A 5 7.07 11.67 4.70
N ASP A 6 6.77 12.97 4.63
CA ASP A 6 5.41 13.49 4.80
C ASP A 6 4.44 12.98 3.73
N GLU A 7 4.91 12.46 2.59
CA GLU A 7 4.05 11.95 1.52
C GLU A 7 3.78 10.43 1.68
N TYR A 8 4.45 9.77 2.64
CA TYR A 8 4.42 8.31 2.77
C TYR A 8 3.02 7.76 2.98
N TYR A 9 2.22 8.41 3.83
CA TYR A 9 0.86 7.99 4.15
C TYR A 9 -0.05 7.93 2.91
N LEU A 10 0.19 8.77 1.89
CA LEU A 10 -0.64 8.83 0.69
C LEU A 10 -0.50 7.58 -0.19
N TYR A 11 0.64 6.87 -0.13
CA TYR A 11 0.85 5.64 -0.89
C TYR A 11 -0.02 4.49 -0.37
N PHE A 12 -0.30 4.46 0.94
CA PHE A 12 -1.08 3.40 1.58
C PHE A 12 -2.53 3.79 1.80
N ARG A 13 -2.84 5.10 1.82
CA ARG A 13 -4.20 5.63 2.00
C ARG A 13 -5.24 4.99 1.06
N VAL A 14 -4.87 4.73 -0.19
CA VAL A 14 -5.74 4.08 -1.18
C VAL A 14 -6.15 2.67 -0.75
N LEU A 15 -5.26 1.93 -0.09
CA LEU A 15 -5.51 0.56 0.31
C LEU A 15 -6.21 0.49 1.68
N GLU A 16 -5.79 1.31 2.62
CA GLU A 16 -6.12 1.14 4.05
C GLU A 16 -7.35 1.93 4.50
N THR A 17 -7.75 2.99 3.78
CA THR A 17 -8.85 3.86 4.22
C THR A 17 -10.12 3.63 3.42
N GLU A 18 -11.25 4.07 3.96
CA GLU A 18 -12.54 4.16 3.26
C GLU A 18 -12.79 5.59 2.72
N ASP A 19 -11.73 6.38 2.55
CA ASP A 19 -11.85 7.80 2.21
C ASP A 19 -12.36 8.01 0.78
N ASP A 20 -13.40 8.83 0.65
CA ASP A 20 -13.92 9.23 -0.65
C ASP A 20 -13.21 10.46 -1.24
N TYR A 21 -12.91 10.38 -2.55
CA TYR A 21 -12.57 11.52 -3.40
C TYR A 21 -11.40 12.41 -2.90
N PHE A 22 -10.31 11.81 -2.41
CA PHE A 22 -9.17 12.54 -1.88
C PHE A 22 -8.13 12.93 -2.94
N LYS A 23 -7.37 13.99 -2.65
CA LYS A 23 -6.30 14.51 -3.52
C LYS A 23 -5.09 13.60 -3.37
N TYR A 24 -4.73 12.89 -4.44
CA TYR A 24 -3.43 12.20 -4.51
C TYR A 24 -2.32 13.22 -4.72
N TYR A 25 -1.09 12.88 -4.34
CA TYR A 25 -0.12 13.89 -3.95
C TYR A 25 0.40 14.81 -5.08
N ARG A 26 0.54 14.31 -6.32
CA ARG A 26 1.03 15.08 -7.47
C ARG A 26 0.11 14.93 -8.66
N ARG A 27 -0.21 16.07 -9.28
CA ARG A 27 -1.07 16.15 -10.49
C ARG A 27 -0.59 15.28 -11.65
N ARG A 28 0.71 14.97 -11.71
CA ARG A 28 1.31 14.07 -12.71
C ARG A 28 1.17 12.57 -12.40
N HIS A 29 0.90 12.19 -11.15
CA HIS A 29 0.83 10.78 -10.72
C HIS A 29 -0.62 10.31 -10.52
N ALA A 30 -1.53 11.21 -10.14
CA ALA A 30 -2.95 10.99 -10.35
C ALA A 30 -3.63 12.33 -10.64
N PHE A 31 -4.14 12.45 -11.85
CA PHE A 31 -4.94 13.60 -12.27
C PHE A 31 -6.32 13.58 -11.61
N TRP A 32 -6.87 12.38 -11.42
CA TRP A 32 -8.16 12.14 -10.78
C TRP A 32 -8.01 12.01 -9.27
N ARG A 33 -9.09 12.37 -8.57
CA ARG A 33 -9.22 12.07 -7.14
C ARG A 33 -9.29 10.56 -6.96
N MET A 34 -8.68 10.09 -5.89
CA MET A 34 -8.61 8.68 -5.55
C MET A 34 -9.67 8.35 -4.49
N TYR A 35 -10.01 7.07 -4.40
CA TYR A 35 -10.88 6.50 -3.39
C TYR A 35 -10.11 5.47 -2.58
N GLY A 36 -10.38 5.43 -1.29
CA GLY A 36 -9.91 4.40 -0.40
C GLY A 36 -10.70 3.11 -0.63
N LEU A 37 -10.02 1.98 -0.63
CA LEU A 37 -10.60 0.66 -0.86
C LEU A 37 -11.05 -0.03 0.45
N GLY A 38 -10.60 0.46 1.61
CA GLY A 38 -10.90 -0.11 2.91
C GLY A 38 -10.56 -1.59 3.00
N LEU A 39 -9.38 -2.00 2.49
CA LEU A 39 -9.04 -3.41 2.42
C LEU A 39 -8.88 -4.01 3.81
N GLY A 40 -9.49 -5.18 4.01
CA GLY A 40 -9.34 -5.94 5.23
C GLY A 40 -7.91 -6.45 5.46
N ASP A 41 -7.59 -6.69 6.73
CA ASP A 41 -6.31 -7.22 7.20
C ASP A 41 -5.79 -8.42 6.38
N ASP A 42 -6.67 -9.38 6.08
CA ASP A 42 -6.27 -10.59 5.37
C ASP A 42 -5.81 -10.30 3.92
N VAL A 43 -6.39 -9.27 3.30
CA VAL A 43 -6.02 -8.79 1.95
C VAL A 43 -4.76 -7.95 2.04
N LEU A 44 -4.67 -7.03 3.00
CA LEU A 44 -3.48 -6.20 3.22
C LEU A 44 -2.23 -7.06 3.46
N ARG A 45 -2.32 -8.11 4.27
CA ARG A 45 -1.19 -9.04 4.50
C ARG A 45 -0.75 -9.74 3.21
N LYS A 46 -1.68 -10.08 2.30
CA LYS A 46 -1.35 -10.64 0.99
C LYS A 46 -0.58 -9.64 0.13
N ILE A 47 -0.99 -8.38 0.12
CA ILE A 47 -0.34 -7.30 -0.63
C ILE A 47 1.05 -6.99 -0.05
N TYR A 48 1.16 -6.88 1.28
CA TYR A 48 2.40 -6.45 1.93
C TYR A 48 3.47 -7.53 2.02
N TYR A 49 3.11 -8.80 2.20
CA TYR A 49 4.16 -9.83 2.29
C TYR A 49 3.75 -11.23 1.84
N LYS A 50 2.54 -11.73 2.11
CA LYS A 50 2.23 -13.16 1.90
C LYS A 50 2.37 -13.59 0.42
N ASN A 51 1.99 -12.74 -0.53
CA ASN A 51 2.17 -13.05 -1.96
C ASN A 51 3.65 -12.98 -2.37
N ALA A 52 4.40 -12.00 -1.88
CA ALA A 52 5.83 -11.86 -2.17
C ALA A 52 6.61 -13.08 -1.67
N LEU A 53 6.36 -13.54 -0.44
CA LEU A 53 6.97 -14.74 0.14
C LEU A 53 6.68 -16.03 -0.63
N LYS A 54 5.60 -16.06 -1.41
CA LYS A 54 5.21 -17.22 -2.23
C LYS A 54 5.88 -17.19 -3.60
N VAL A 55 6.03 -16.01 -4.20
CA VAL A 55 6.42 -15.87 -5.61
C VAL A 55 7.90 -15.55 -5.78
N ILE A 56 8.50 -14.82 -4.85
CA ILE A 56 9.89 -14.36 -4.95
C ILE A 56 10.80 -15.31 -4.17
N PRO A 57 11.72 -16.03 -4.85
CA PRO A 57 12.66 -16.92 -4.17
C PRO A 57 13.71 -16.12 -3.38
N GLY A 58 14.23 -16.72 -2.31
CA GLY A 58 15.35 -16.16 -1.53
C GLY A 58 14.97 -15.11 -0.49
N ILE A 59 13.67 -14.83 -0.29
CA ILE A 59 13.24 -13.98 0.83
C ILE A 59 13.32 -14.78 2.14
N ASP A 60 13.99 -14.21 3.14
CA ASP A 60 14.00 -14.75 4.51
C ASP A 60 12.63 -14.59 5.16
N LYS A 61 11.92 -15.71 5.35
CA LYS A 61 10.58 -15.74 5.95
C LYS A 61 10.57 -15.38 7.43
N SER A 62 11.70 -15.49 8.12
CA SER A 62 11.80 -15.18 9.56
C SER A 62 11.66 -13.69 9.86
N LEU A 63 11.86 -12.83 8.85
CA LEU A 63 11.68 -11.38 8.96
C LEU A 63 10.21 -10.94 8.95
N PHE A 64 9.27 -11.87 8.76
CA PHE A 64 7.85 -11.58 8.63
C PHE A 64 7.03 -12.26 9.74
N PRO A 65 5.88 -11.67 10.12
CA PRO A 65 4.94 -12.28 11.06
C PRO A 65 4.49 -13.70 10.64
N SER A 66 4.33 -14.59 11.63
CA SER A 66 4.00 -16.02 11.44
C SER A 66 2.51 -16.35 11.49
N ASP A 67 1.65 -15.35 11.53
CA ASP A 67 0.18 -15.41 11.64
C ASP A 67 -0.56 -15.88 10.38
#